data_AF-A0A496ZKZ1-F1
#
_entry.id   AF-A0A496ZKZ1-F1
#
_cell.length_a   1.000
_cell.length_b   1.000
_cell.length_c   1.000
_cell.angle_alpha   90.00
_cell.angle_beta   90.00
_cell.angle_gamma   90.00
#
_symmetry.space_group_name_H-M   'P 1'
#
loop_
_entity.id
_entity.type
_entity.pdbx_description
1 polymer ?
#
loop_
_entity_poly.entity_id
_entity_poly.type
_entity_poly.pdbx_seq_one_letter_code
_entity_poly.pdbx_strand_id
1 'polypeptide(L)' 'FTKNHFNFLEVSTDGKQLMSKLFSTILLGDMITYYLAILNRVDPSAIKYIDYLKANI' A
#
# COMPACT_ATOMS: atom_id res chain seq x y z
N PHE A 1 -19.46 -3.46 11.73
CA PHE A 1 -20.34 -2.30 11.99
C PHE A 1 -20.78 -1.70 10.66
N THR A 2 -21.99 -2.00 10.24
CA THR A 2 -22.52 -1.67 8.90
C THR A 2 -23.39 -0.42 9.02
N LYS A 3 -22.93 0.72 8.49
CA LYS A 3 -23.77 1.92 8.37
C LYS A 3 -23.85 2.50 6.96
N ASN A 4 -23.05 1.99 6.01
CA ASN A 4 -23.16 2.29 4.58
C ASN A 4 -22.72 1.01 3.82
N HIS A 5 -23.19 0.76 2.60
CA HIS A 5 -22.90 -0.44 1.78
C HIS A 5 -21.43 -0.57 1.31
N PHE A 6 -20.48 -0.11 2.11
CA PHE A 6 -19.05 -0.23 1.85
C PHE A 6 -18.47 -1.39 2.67
N ASN A 7 -17.80 -2.32 1.98
CA ASN A 7 -16.94 -3.29 2.64
C ASN A 7 -15.67 -2.55 3.09
N PHE A 8 -15.41 -2.56 4.38
CA PHE A 8 -14.16 -2.05 4.95
C PHE A 8 -13.53 -3.14 5.81
N LEU A 9 -12.20 -3.13 5.86
CA LEU A 9 -11.41 -3.96 6.76
C LEU A 9 -10.69 -3.02 7.73
N GLU A 10 -10.94 -3.20 9.02
CA GLU A 10 -10.19 -2.51 10.07
C GLU A 10 -8.98 -3.37 10.44
N VAL A 11 -7.78 -2.78 10.43
CA VAL A 11 -6.54 -3.48 10.77
C VAL A 11 -5.85 -2.74 11.90
N SER A 12 -5.62 -3.45 13.00
CA SER A 12 -4.83 -2.97 14.13
C SER A 12 -3.35 -3.05 13.78
N THR A 13 -2.61 -1.96 13.98
CA THR A 13 -1.17 -1.92 13.72
C THR A 13 -0.36 -2.23 14.98
N ASP A 14 0.69 -3.03 14.82
CA ASP A 14 1.54 -3.44 15.93
C ASP A 14 2.56 -2.35 16.28
N GLY A 15 2.82 -2.19 17.58
CA GLY A 15 3.84 -1.28 18.09
C GLY A 15 3.40 -0.48 19.31
N LYS A 16 4.30 -0.35 20.30
CA LYS A 16 4.06 0.43 21.52
C LYS A 16 4.23 1.94 21.29
N GLN A 17 5.08 2.33 20.34
CA GLN A 17 5.42 3.72 20.04
C GLN A 17 4.81 4.16 18.71
N LEU A 18 4.55 5.46 18.57
CA LEU A 18 3.93 6.05 17.38
C LEU A 18 4.72 5.74 16.10
N MET A 19 6.05 5.86 16.15
CA MET A 19 6.92 5.56 15.00
C MET A 19 6.83 4.09 14.59
N SER A 20 6.82 3.15 15.54
CA SER A 20 6.67 1.72 15.23
C SER A 20 5.34 1.42 14.55
N LYS A 21 4.25 2.04 15.01
CA LYS A 21 2.92 1.92 14.37
C LYS A 21 2.94 2.49 12.95
N LEU A 22 3.59 3.63 12.75
CA LEU A 22 3.71 4.26 11.43
C LEU A 22 4.45 3.34 10.46
N PHE A 23 5.63 2.84 10.84
CA PHE A 23 6.41 1.92 10.00
C PHE A 23 5.67 0.60 9.75
N SER A 24 5.01 0.04 10.76
CA SER A 24 4.18 -1.16 10.61
C SER A 24 3.05 -0.94 9.58
N THR A 25 2.39 0.22 9.63
CA THR A 25 1.33 0.59 8.68
C THR A 25 1.86 0.73 7.26
N ILE A 26 3.00 1.42 7.08
CA ILE A 26 3.62 1.61 5.76
C ILE A 26 3.99 0.27 5.16
N LEU A 27 4.68 -0.58 5.92
CA LEU A 27 5.10 -1.90 5.45
C LEU A 27 3.90 -2.77 5.07
N LEU A 28 2.83 -2.74 5.87
CA LEU A 28 1.60 -3.45 5.57
C LEU A 28 0.98 -2.97 4.25
N GLY A 29 0.93 -1.66 4.03
CA GLY A 29 0.43 -1.06 2.78
C GLY A 29 1.24 -1.49 1.56
N ASP A 30 2.56 -1.51 1.68
CA ASP A 30 3.46 -1.96 0.60
C ASP A 30 3.24 -3.43 0.27
N MET A 31 3.13 -4.30 1.28
CA MET A 31 2.88 -5.73 1.07
C MET A 31 1.52 -6.00 0.42
N ILE A 32 0.47 -5.29 0.84
CA ILE A 32 -0.86 -5.39 0.22
C ILE A 32 -0.79 -5.00 -1.26
N THR A 33 -0.13 -3.87 -1.56
CA THR A 33 0.00 -3.38 -2.93
C THR A 33 0.79 -4.34 -3.81
N TYR A 34 1.89 -4.87 -3.28
CA TYR A 34 2.72 -5.86 -3.97
C TYR A 34 1.94 -7.16 -4.25
N TYR A 35 1.21 -7.67 -3.26
CA TYR A 35 0.38 -8.86 -3.43
C TYR A 35 -0.75 -8.64 -4.45
N LEU A 36 -1.37 -7.46 -4.43
CA LEU A 36 -2.41 -7.09 -5.38
C LEU A 36 -1.86 -7.03 -6.81
N ALA A 37 -0.64 -6.53 -7.01
CA ALA A 37 0.01 -6.52 -8.32
C ALA A 37 0.20 -7.94 -8.87
N ILE A 38 0.63 -8.88 -8.03
CA ILE A 38 0.75 -10.31 -8.40
C ILE A 38 -0.61 -10.87 -8.82
N LEU A 39 -1.67 -10.64 -8.02
CA LEU A 39 -3.01 -11.13 -8.34
C LEU A 39 -3.55 -10.56 -9.67
N ASN A 40 -3.23 -9.31 -9.96
CA ASN A 40 -3.65 -8.64 -11.19
C ASN A 40 -2.68 -8.85 -12.36
N ARG A 41 -1.58 -9.61 -12.17
CA ARG A 41 -0.53 -9.84 -13.17
C ARG A 41 0.07 -8.53 -13.73
N VAL A 42 0.16 -7.51 -12.88
CA VAL A 42 0.82 -6.23 -13.17
C VAL A 42 2.24 -6.30 -12.59
N ASP A 43 3.23 -5.76 -13.30
CA ASP A 43 4.59 -5.63 -12.77
C ASP A 43 4.60 -4.57 -11.64
N PRO A 44 4.82 -4.95 -10.36
CA PRO A 44 4.87 -4.01 -9.25
C PRO A 44 6.10 -3.07 -9.30
N SER A 45 7.10 -3.39 -10.12
CA SER A 45 8.35 -2.61 -10.26
C SER A 45 8.26 -1.55 -11.37
N ALA A 46 7.27 -1.64 -12.26
CA ALA A 46 7.18 -0.78 -13.43
C ALA A 46 6.52 0.56 -13.11
N ILE A 47 7.30 1.63 -12.98
CA ILE A 47 6.79 3.00 -12.90
C ILE A 47 7.12 3.76 -14.18
N LYS A 48 6.51 3.34 -15.29
CA LYS A 48 6.73 3.91 -16.64
C LYS A 48 6.59 5.44 -16.68
N TYR A 49 5.70 5.99 -15.84
CA TYR A 49 5.45 7.43 -15.75
C TYR A 49 6.57 8.18 -15.01
N ILE A 50 7.25 7.56 -14.05
CA ILE A 50 8.39 8.16 -13.36
C ILE A 50 9.59 8.26 -14.31
N ASP A 51 9.80 7.27 -15.17
CA ASP A 51 10.89 7.33 -16.15
C ASP A 51 10.69 8.48 -17.14
N TYR A 52 9.45 8.71 -17.58
CA TYR A 52 9.11 9.88 -18.37
C TYR A 52 9.38 11.20 -17.62
N LEU A 53 8.98 11.30 -16.35
CA LEU A 53 9.23 12.49 -15.54
C LEU A 53 10.73 12.74 -15.33
N LYS A 54 11.51 11.70 -15.02
CA LYS A 54 12.97 11.78 -14.87
C LYS A 54 13.69 12.21 -16.16
N ALA A 55 13.15 11.87 -17.33
CA ALA A 55 13.75 12.24 -18.61
C ALA A 55 13.52 13.72 -18.98
N ASN A 56 12.57 14.40 -18.33
CA ASN A 56 12.23 15.80 -18.58
C ASN A 56 12.67 16.75 -17.45
N ILE A 57 13.54 16.28 -16.54
CA ILE A 57 14.19 17.05 -15.47
C ILE A 57 15.68 17.12 -15.79
#